data_AF-A0A7S2B9M7-F1
#
_entry.id   AF-A0A7S2B9M7-F1
#
_cell.length_a   1.000
_cell.length_b   1.000
_cell.length_c   1.000
_cell.angle_alpha   90.00
_cell.angle_beta   90.00
_cell.angle_gamma   90.00
#
_symmetry.space_group_name_H-M   'P 1'
#
loop_
_entity.id
_entity.type
_entity.pdbx_description
1 polymer ?
#
loop_
_entity_poly.entity_id
_entity_poly.type
_entity_poly.pdbx_seq_one_letter_code
_entity_poly.pdbx_strand_id
1 'polypeptide(L)'
;WALGNSDHKPKRAYIGGGGELATARELLKHASMEEVVMVDLDKIVVDVSREQLPEWNAGSTEDPRLKLYYTDARAWLDRDDEATGTFDVIVMDIADPIEAGPGICLYTQEFYQLAKRKLNPGGVIVTQSGPGGLQTHRECFTAVNNTLKSVFEHVIPFVAEIPSFGCPWAWNLAFDATGVEGSTLSAVEAANAATSFKEMAEEKMNERLNSRVPEEKLKFMDGSAIRGIMGLGKPIRKSLALENRVITVDNPVFMY
;
A
#
# COMPACT_ATOMS: atom_id res chain seq x y z
N TRP A 1 -5.26 -8.50 -4.39
CA TRP A 1 -4.02 -8.72 -5.19
C TRP A 1 -3.25 -9.95 -4.74
N ALA A 2 -3.08 -10.15 -3.42
CA ALA A 2 -2.09 -11.07 -2.88
C ALA A 2 -2.41 -12.58 -2.87
N LEU A 3 -3.67 -13.00 -2.86
CA LEU A 3 -4.01 -14.37 -2.39
C LEU A 3 -4.36 -15.41 -3.45
N GLY A 4 -3.89 -15.26 -4.69
CA GLY A 4 -4.13 -16.28 -5.73
C GLY A 4 -5.59 -16.46 -6.17
N ASN A 5 -6.57 -15.99 -5.38
CA ASN A 5 -7.98 -16.03 -5.71
C ASN A 5 -8.32 -14.86 -6.65
N SER A 6 -8.57 -15.17 -7.92
CA SER A 6 -9.00 -14.21 -8.94
C SER A 6 -10.31 -13.50 -8.55
N ASP A 7 -11.12 -14.15 -7.73
CA ASP A 7 -12.52 -13.79 -7.47
C ASP A 7 -12.68 -12.83 -6.30
N HIS A 8 -11.66 -12.70 -5.43
CA HIS A 8 -11.70 -11.69 -4.36
C HIS A 8 -11.52 -10.29 -4.95
N LYS A 9 -12.62 -9.53 -4.95
CA LYS A 9 -12.73 -8.15 -5.42
C LYS A 9 -12.82 -7.22 -4.21
N PRO A 10 -11.86 -6.31 -4.01
CA PRO A 10 -11.87 -5.41 -2.85
C PRO A 10 -13.07 -4.46 -2.94
N LYS A 11 -13.73 -4.27 -1.80
CA LYS A 11 -14.93 -3.45 -1.65
C LYS A 11 -14.67 -2.25 -0.77
N ARG A 12 -13.83 -2.41 0.26
CA ARG A 12 -13.59 -1.36 1.25
C ARG A 12 -12.10 -1.06 1.39
N ALA A 13 -11.74 0.20 1.24
CA ALA A 13 -10.35 0.64 1.34
C ALA A 13 -10.19 1.76 2.37
N TYR A 14 -9.05 1.78 3.04
CA TYR A 14 -8.60 2.86 3.91
C TYR A 14 -7.32 3.47 3.33
N ILE A 15 -7.23 4.80 3.33
CA ILE A 15 -6.04 5.58 2.99
C ILE A 15 -5.67 6.39 4.22
N GLY A 16 -4.48 6.17 4.76
CA GLY A 16 -3.84 7.11 5.69
C GLY A 16 -2.99 8.09 4.89
N GLY A 17 -3.30 9.38 4.97
CA GLY A 17 -2.73 10.44 4.13
C GLY A 17 -3.46 10.57 2.79
N GLY A 18 -2.71 10.78 1.71
CA GLY A 18 -3.25 10.96 0.36
C GLY A 18 -3.93 12.32 0.14
N GLY A 19 -3.46 13.36 0.83
CA GLY A 19 -4.04 14.71 0.78
C GLY A 19 -4.11 15.32 -0.63
N GLU A 20 -3.30 14.82 -1.57
CA GLU A 20 -3.34 15.18 -2.99
C GLU A 20 -4.48 14.56 -3.80
N LEU A 21 -5.26 13.64 -3.21
CA LEU A 21 -6.47 13.00 -3.77
C LEU A 21 -6.23 12.01 -4.93
N ALA A 22 -4.99 11.85 -5.39
CA ALA A 22 -4.65 10.93 -6.48
C ALA A 22 -4.77 9.46 -6.05
N THR A 23 -4.41 9.14 -4.81
CA THR A 23 -4.56 7.78 -4.28
C THR A 23 -6.03 7.35 -4.19
N ALA A 24 -6.93 8.26 -3.77
CA ALA A 24 -8.37 8.03 -3.79
C ALA A 24 -8.89 7.85 -5.23
N ARG A 25 -8.46 8.71 -6.17
CA ARG A 25 -8.80 8.60 -7.59
C ARG A 25 -8.47 7.22 -8.15
N GLU A 26 -7.29 6.66 -7.85
CA GLU A 26 -6.89 5.34 -8.36
C GLU A 26 -7.73 4.20 -7.76
N LEU A 27 -7.99 4.22 -6.43
CA LEU A 27 -8.83 3.20 -5.80
C LEU A 27 -10.27 3.21 -6.34
N LEU A 28 -10.81 4.39 -6.62
CA LEU A 28 -12.18 4.56 -7.14
C LEU A 28 -12.34 4.09 -8.60
N LYS A 29 -11.25 3.85 -9.34
CA LYS A 29 -11.31 3.19 -10.66
C LYS A 29 -11.75 1.73 -10.58
N HIS A 30 -11.59 1.08 -9.42
CA HIS A 30 -12.02 -0.30 -9.22
C HIS A 30 -13.54 -0.37 -9.13
N ALA A 31 -14.17 -1.06 -10.08
CA ALA A 31 -15.63 -1.16 -10.14
C ALA A 31 -16.26 -1.88 -8.93
N SER A 32 -15.49 -2.72 -8.24
CA SER A 32 -15.94 -3.41 -7.02
C SER A 32 -15.89 -2.55 -5.76
N MET A 33 -15.23 -1.38 -5.82
CA MET A 33 -15.08 -0.52 -4.65
C MET A 33 -16.45 0.05 -4.26
N GLU A 34 -16.86 -0.20 -3.02
CA GLU A 34 -18.09 0.26 -2.40
C GLU A 34 -17.81 1.47 -1.50
N GLU A 35 -16.66 1.50 -0.81
CA GLU A 35 -16.25 2.62 0.03
C GLU A 35 -14.73 2.79 0.07
N VAL A 36 -14.28 4.04 -0.02
CA VAL A 36 -12.90 4.47 0.22
C VAL A 36 -12.93 5.48 1.36
N VAL A 37 -12.30 5.15 2.48
CA VAL A 37 -12.08 6.08 3.57
C VAL A 37 -10.70 6.68 3.42
N MET A 38 -10.59 8.01 3.37
CA MET A 38 -9.33 8.72 3.34
C MET A 38 -9.22 9.62 4.56
N VAL A 39 -8.14 9.45 5.32
CA VAL A 39 -7.88 10.18 6.55
C VAL A 39 -6.56 10.92 6.41
N ASP A 40 -6.64 12.23 6.25
CA ASP A 40 -5.47 13.11 6.19
C ASP A 40 -5.44 14.01 7.43
N LEU A 41 -4.25 14.38 7.89
CA LEU A 41 -4.10 15.26 9.05
C LEU A 41 -4.42 16.71 8.69
N ASP A 42 -4.09 17.14 7.47
CA ASP A 42 -4.11 18.53 7.06
C ASP A 42 -5.21 18.81 6.03
N LYS A 43 -6.33 19.36 6.51
CA LYS A 43 -7.43 19.80 5.65
C LYS A 43 -7.00 20.84 4.62
N ILE A 44 -6.04 21.71 4.96
CA ILE A 44 -5.58 22.76 4.06
C ILE A 44 -4.90 22.14 2.84
N VAL A 45 -4.08 21.11 3.03
CA VAL A 45 -3.48 20.36 1.92
C VAL A 45 -4.57 19.81 1.00
N VAL A 46 -5.60 19.16 1.56
CA VAL A 46 -6.70 18.59 0.77
C VAL A 46 -7.47 19.67 -0.01
N ASP A 47 -7.80 20.79 0.63
CA ASP A 47 -8.53 21.88 -0.02
C ASP A 47 -7.70 22.51 -1.16
N VAL A 48 -6.41 22.76 -0.90
CA VAL A 48 -5.48 23.33 -1.89
C VAL A 48 -5.28 22.35 -3.05
N SER A 49 -5.06 21.06 -2.79
CA SER A 49 -4.91 20.06 -3.84
C SER A 49 -6.18 19.92 -4.68
N ARG A 50 -7.37 19.96 -4.08
CA ARG A 50 -8.62 19.96 -4.84
C ARG A 50 -8.76 21.18 -5.75
N GLU A 51 -8.36 22.36 -5.29
CA GLU A 51 -8.49 23.62 -6.04
C GLU A 51 -7.40 23.78 -7.11
N GLN A 52 -6.15 23.48 -6.76
CA GLN A 52 -4.97 23.80 -7.56
C GLN A 52 -4.46 22.62 -8.39
N LEU A 53 -4.82 21.38 -8.05
CA LEU A 53 -4.42 20.15 -8.75
C LEU A 53 -5.66 19.33 -9.19
N PRO A 54 -6.56 19.92 -10.01
CA PRO A 54 -7.80 19.25 -10.40
C PRO A 54 -7.57 17.92 -11.13
N GLU A 55 -6.43 17.74 -11.80
CA GLU A 55 -6.01 16.48 -12.43
C GLU A 55 -5.67 15.37 -11.43
N TRP A 56 -5.29 15.71 -10.20
CA TRP A 56 -5.03 14.74 -9.13
C TRP A 56 -6.32 14.24 -8.49
N ASN A 57 -7.22 15.15 -8.16
CA ASN A 57 -8.57 14.80 -7.73
C ASN A 57 -9.32 14.03 -8.83
N ALA A 58 -9.38 14.60 -10.03
CA ALA A 58 -10.14 14.09 -11.19
C ALA A 58 -11.57 13.63 -10.85
N GLY A 59 -12.24 14.35 -9.94
CA GLY A 59 -13.61 14.05 -9.50
C GLY A 59 -13.72 13.05 -8.35
N SER A 60 -12.62 12.65 -7.71
CA SER A 60 -12.65 11.67 -6.60
C SER A 60 -13.39 12.22 -5.37
N THR A 61 -13.30 13.52 -5.09
CA THR A 61 -14.02 14.19 -4.00
C THR A 61 -15.54 14.24 -4.19
N GLU A 62 -16.00 14.10 -5.43
CA GLU A 62 -17.40 14.10 -5.81
C GLU A 62 -17.99 12.68 -5.85
N ASP A 63 -17.14 11.64 -5.80
CA ASP A 63 -17.59 10.25 -5.78
C ASP A 63 -18.23 9.91 -4.42
N PRO A 64 -19.49 9.46 -4.37
CA PRO A 64 -20.19 9.20 -3.11
C PRO A 64 -19.56 8.09 -2.26
N ARG A 65 -18.70 7.26 -2.88
CA ARG A 65 -17.94 6.18 -2.23
C ARG A 65 -16.76 6.70 -1.43
N LEU A 66 -16.29 7.94 -1.66
CA LEU A 66 -15.21 8.54 -0.90
C LEU A 66 -15.73 9.19 0.40
N LYS A 67 -15.13 8.83 1.54
CA LYS A 67 -15.34 9.46 2.84
C LYS A 67 -14.05 10.11 3.31
N LEU A 68 -14.07 11.44 3.46
CA LEU A 68 -12.92 12.23 3.90
C LEU A 68 -13.00 12.56 5.38
N TYR A 69 -11.91 12.32 6.11
CA TYR A 69 -11.75 12.73 7.50
C TYR A 69 -10.45 13.51 7.66
N TYR A 70 -10.50 14.55 8.49
CA TYR A 70 -9.37 15.45 8.75
C TYR A 70 -8.91 15.27 10.20
N THR A 71 -8.09 14.25 10.45
CA THR A 71 -7.65 13.84 11.80
C THR A 71 -6.42 12.95 11.71
N ASP A 72 -5.81 12.62 12.85
CA ASP A 72 -4.74 11.63 12.92
C ASP A 72 -5.19 10.25 12.39
N ALA A 73 -4.47 9.75 11.40
CA ALA A 73 -4.73 8.50 10.70
C ALA A 73 -4.66 7.28 11.64
N ARG A 74 -3.68 7.23 12.55
CA ARG A 74 -3.56 6.13 13.52
C ARG A 74 -4.75 6.11 14.47
N ALA A 75 -5.10 7.25 15.04
CA ALA A 75 -6.20 7.39 15.98
C ALA A 75 -7.56 7.10 15.34
N TRP A 76 -7.76 7.45 14.06
CA TRP A 76 -8.98 7.09 13.34
C TRP A 76 -9.06 5.58 13.09
N LEU A 77 -7.95 4.97 12.68
CA LEU A 77 -7.89 3.54 12.39
C LEU A 77 -8.05 2.67 13.66
N ASP A 78 -7.66 3.17 14.83
CA ASP A 78 -7.76 2.46 16.12
C ASP A 78 -9.15 2.50 16.77
N ARG A 79 -10.09 3.27 16.21
CA ARG A 79 -11.46 3.35 16.78
C ARG A 79 -12.16 2.00 16.71
N ASP A 80 -12.99 1.72 17.71
CA ASP A 80 -13.83 0.52 17.78
C ASP A 80 -15.29 0.89 17.50
N ASP A 81 -15.55 1.34 16.27
CA ASP A 81 -16.87 1.69 15.78
C ASP A 81 -17.11 1.16 14.36
N GLU A 82 -18.38 1.14 13.93
CA GLU A 82 -18.81 0.63 12.63
C GLU A 82 -18.19 1.41 11.46
N ALA A 83 -17.95 2.71 11.63
CA ALA A 83 -17.37 3.55 10.60
C ALA A 83 -15.91 3.16 10.33
N THR A 84 -15.16 2.71 11.34
CA THR A 84 -13.82 2.15 11.14
C THR A 84 -13.89 0.71 10.65
N GLY A 85 -14.56 -0.20 11.35
CA GLY A 85 -14.70 -1.60 10.94
C GLY A 85 -13.37 -2.25 10.50
N THR A 86 -13.42 -2.99 9.39
CA THR A 86 -12.27 -3.62 8.71
C THR A 86 -12.25 -3.29 7.21
N PHE A 87 -11.10 -3.50 6.58
CA PHE A 87 -10.82 -3.10 5.19
C PHE A 87 -10.20 -4.24 4.36
N ASP A 88 -10.50 -4.30 3.07
CA ASP A 88 -9.83 -5.22 2.15
C ASP A 88 -8.44 -4.68 1.72
N VAL A 89 -8.30 -3.35 1.73
CA VAL A 89 -7.08 -2.66 1.32
C VAL A 89 -6.80 -1.52 2.29
N ILE A 90 -5.59 -1.49 2.83
CA ILE A 90 -5.04 -0.34 3.57
C ILE A 90 -3.91 0.24 2.71
N VAL A 91 -3.99 1.53 2.40
CA VAL A 91 -2.94 2.28 1.70
C VAL A 91 -2.37 3.31 2.67
N MET A 92 -1.07 3.26 2.89
CA MET A 92 -0.36 4.30 3.65
C MET A 92 0.38 5.18 2.66
N ASP A 93 -0.17 6.37 2.44
CA ASP A 93 0.33 7.40 1.54
C ASP A 93 0.71 8.64 2.36
N ILE A 94 1.76 8.45 3.15
CA ILE A 94 2.21 9.39 4.16
C ILE A 94 3.62 9.84 3.83
N ALA A 95 3.96 11.05 4.26
CA ALA A 95 5.32 11.56 4.12
C ALA A 95 6.34 10.62 4.79
N ASP A 96 7.56 10.62 4.26
CA ASP A 96 8.66 9.82 4.78
C ASP A 96 8.91 10.06 6.28
N PRO A 97 9.39 9.05 7.02
CA PRO A 97 9.67 9.19 8.44
C PRO A 97 10.90 10.09 8.64
N ILE A 98 10.68 11.39 8.77
CA ILE A 98 11.70 12.38 9.14
C ILE A 98 11.73 12.58 10.66
N GLU A 99 12.89 13.02 11.19
CA GLU A 99 13.02 13.32 12.61
C GLU A 99 12.00 14.39 13.05
N ALA A 100 11.30 14.12 14.15
CA ALA A 100 10.18 14.93 14.67
C ALA A 100 8.97 15.10 13.72
N GLY A 101 8.89 14.34 12.62
CA GLY A 101 7.74 14.33 11.72
C GLY A 101 6.55 13.54 12.29
N PRO A 102 5.29 13.96 12.01
CA PRO A 102 4.10 13.26 12.51
C PRO A 102 3.94 11.84 11.92
N GLY A 103 4.54 11.57 10.75
CA GLY A 103 4.41 10.31 10.03
C GLY A 103 5.14 9.13 10.67
N ILE A 104 6.10 9.35 11.59
CA ILE A 104 6.96 8.26 12.06
C ILE A 104 6.20 7.16 12.79
N CYS A 105 5.19 7.55 13.56
CA CYS A 105 4.34 6.63 14.31
C CYS A 105 3.59 5.64 13.40
N LEU A 106 3.45 5.95 12.12
CA LEU A 106 2.75 5.15 11.10
C LEU A 106 3.67 4.17 10.36
N TYR A 107 4.97 4.17 10.66
CA TYR A 107 5.95 3.19 10.15
C TYR A 107 6.38 2.14 11.18
N THR A 108 5.79 2.18 12.38
CA THR A 108 6.16 1.34 13.51
C THR A 108 5.54 -0.05 13.43
N GLN A 109 6.19 -1.03 14.06
CA GLN A 109 5.67 -2.38 14.24
C GLN A 109 4.29 -2.35 14.89
N GLU A 110 4.11 -1.50 15.91
CA GLU A 110 2.87 -1.33 16.67
C GLU A 110 1.73 -0.83 15.76
N PHE A 111 2.03 0.13 14.87
CA PHE A 111 1.06 0.57 13.87
C PHE A 111 0.73 -0.53 12.88
N TYR A 112 1.71 -1.28 12.38
CA TYR A 112 1.43 -2.39 11.47
C TYR A 112 0.63 -3.52 12.12
N GLN A 113 0.83 -3.78 13.42
CA GLN A 113 -0.02 -4.70 14.19
C GLN A 113 -1.45 -4.18 14.30
N LEU A 114 -1.65 -2.87 14.49
CA LEU A 114 -2.97 -2.25 14.43
C LEU A 114 -3.60 -2.41 13.05
N ALA A 115 -2.90 -2.01 11.99
CA ALA A 115 -3.39 -2.11 10.63
C ALA A 115 -3.77 -3.56 10.28
N LYS A 116 -2.97 -4.54 10.70
CA LYS A 116 -3.26 -5.97 10.53
C LYS A 116 -4.59 -6.38 11.17
N ARG A 117 -4.90 -5.91 12.39
CA ARG A 117 -6.21 -6.17 13.04
C ARG A 117 -7.38 -5.52 12.31
N LYS A 118 -7.12 -4.50 11.49
CA LYS A 118 -8.12 -3.76 10.72
C LYS A 118 -8.23 -4.25 9.27
N LEU A 119 -7.49 -5.28 8.89
CA LEU A 119 -7.68 -5.94 7.61
C LEU A 119 -8.74 -7.03 7.72
N ASN A 120 -9.59 -7.11 6.70
CA ASN A 120 -10.41 -8.28 6.46
C ASN A 120 -9.50 -9.51 6.25
N PRO A 121 -10.04 -10.71 6.47
CA PRO A 121 -9.36 -11.93 6.09
C PRO A 121 -8.97 -11.90 4.61
N GLY A 122 -7.67 -11.97 4.37
CA GLY A 122 -7.08 -11.85 3.05
C GLY A 122 -6.92 -10.43 2.48
N GLY A 123 -7.15 -9.41 3.31
CA GLY A 123 -6.83 -8.03 3.01
C GLY A 123 -5.33 -7.78 2.88
N VAL A 124 -4.99 -6.64 2.28
CA VAL A 124 -3.60 -6.25 2.03
C VAL A 124 -3.32 -4.85 2.55
N ILE A 125 -2.10 -4.61 3.01
CA ILE A 125 -1.57 -3.27 3.23
C ILE A 125 -0.52 -2.96 2.16
N VAL A 126 -0.53 -1.74 1.63
CA VAL A 126 0.56 -1.20 0.83
C VAL A 126 1.00 0.14 1.42
N THR A 127 2.30 0.36 1.50
CA THR A 127 2.86 1.63 1.97
C THR A 127 3.96 2.09 1.02
N GLN A 128 4.00 3.38 0.73
CA GLN A 128 5.20 4.02 0.20
C GLN A 128 6.33 3.87 1.24
N SER A 129 7.57 3.71 0.81
CA SER A 129 8.71 3.39 1.69
C SER A 129 9.98 4.17 1.33
N GLY A 130 9.84 5.40 0.83
CA GLY A 130 10.93 6.29 0.50
C GLY A 130 11.74 5.88 -0.74
N PRO A 131 12.96 6.43 -0.89
CA PRO A 131 13.84 6.15 -2.02
C PRO A 131 14.18 4.66 -2.17
N GLY A 132 14.03 4.12 -3.38
CA GLY A 132 14.40 2.77 -3.79
C GLY A 132 15.72 2.69 -4.57
N GLY A 133 16.45 3.80 -4.66
CA GLY A 133 17.69 3.92 -5.43
C GLY A 133 18.84 3.09 -4.87
N LEU A 134 19.80 2.72 -5.73
CA LEU A 134 20.96 1.91 -5.34
C LEU A 134 21.76 2.51 -4.17
N GLN A 135 21.81 3.83 -4.05
CA GLN A 135 22.53 4.53 -2.98
C GLN A 135 21.65 4.81 -1.75
N THR A 136 20.35 5.00 -1.97
CA THR A 136 19.42 5.59 -0.98
C THR A 136 18.46 4.56 -0.34
N HIS A 137 18.32 3.36 -0.93
CA HIS A 137 17.40 2.30 -0.45
C HIS A 137 17.55 1.88 1.02
N ARG A 138 18.68 2.20 1.67
CA ARG A 138 18.94 1.83 3.06
C ARG A 138 18.50 2.92 4.04
N GLU A 139 18.07 4.08 3.58
CA GLU A 139 17.58 5.17 4.44
C GLU A 139 16.37 4.70 5.24
N CYS A 140 15.28 4.36 4.54
CA CYS A 140 14.08 3.81 5.19
C CYS A 140 13.50 2.56 4.49
N PHE A 141 13.60 2.41 3.17
CA PHE A 141 12.93 1.32 2.43
C PHE A 141 13.22 -0.08 3.00
N THR A 142 14.49 -0.41 3.27
CA THR A 142 14.82 -1.71 3.86
C THR A 142 14.27 -1.88 5.27
N ALA A 143 14.34 -0.86 6.12
CA ALA A 143 13.83 -0.89 7.49
C ALA A 143 12.30 -1.02 7.53
N VAL A 144 11.58 -0.30 6.66
CA VAL A 144 10.12 -0.43 6.50
C VAL A 144 9.75 -1.84 6.06
N ASN A 145 10.46 -2.41 5.07
CA ASN A 145 10.25 -3.78 4.63
C ASN A 145 10.46 -4.79 5.78
N ASN A 146 11.54 -4.64 6.54
CA ASN A 146 11.84 -5.55 7.65
C ASN A 146 10.84 -5.40 8.82
N THR A 147 10.35 -4.19 9.07
CA THR A 147 9.32 -3.93 10.07
C THR A 147 8.00 -4.60 9.68
N LEU A 148 7.58 -4.50 8.42
CA LEU A 148 6.39 -5.23 7.92
C LEU A 148 6.55 -6.76 8.05
N LYS A 149 7.75 -7.31 7.78
CA LYS A 149 8.03 -8.75 7.93
C LYS A 149 7.93 -9.24 9.37
N SER A 150 8.09 -8.35 10.35
CA SER A 150 7.89 -8.71 11.75
C SER A 150 6.42 -8.88 12.14
N VAL A 151 5.48 -8.48 11.26
CA VAL A 151 4.04 -8.47 11.51
C VAL A 151 3.25 -9.34 10.52
N PHE A 152 3.62 -9.34 9.24
CA PHE A 152 2.92 -10.04 8.17
C PHE A 152 3.69 -11.26 7.67
N GLU A 153 2.95 -12.30 7.26
CA GLU A 153 3.53 -13.53 6.71
C GLU A 153 4.29 -13.28 5.40
N HIS A 154 3.74 -12.40 4.55
CA HIS A 154 4.31 -12.08 3.25
C HIS A 154 4.50 -10.58 3.09
N VAL A 155 5.68 -10.20 2.59
CA VAL A 155 6.02 -8.82 2.21
C VAL A 155 6.68 -8.82 0.84
N ILE A 156 6.09 -8.11 -0.10
CA ILE A 156 6.55 -7.96 -1.48
C ILE A 156 7.01 -6.52 -1.69
N PRO A 157 8.34 -6.29 -1.69
CA PRO A 157 8.91 -4.99 -2.04
C PRO A 157 8.89 -4.78 -3.56
N PHE A 158 8.64 -3.54 -4.00
CA PHE A 158 8.73 -3.14 -5.41
C PHE A 158 9.21 -1.70 -5.55
N VAL A 159 9.82 -1.38 -6.69
CA VAL A 159 10.44 -0.08 -6.97
C VAL A 159 10.06 0.37 -8.37
N ALA A 160 9.70 1.65 -8.53
CA ALA A 160 9.44 2.26 -9.83
C ALA A 160 10.20 3.57 -9.97
N GLU A 161 10.58 3.93 -11.19
CA GLU A 161 11.17 5.22 -11.49
C GLU A 161 10.08 6.30 -11.46
N ILE A 162 10.27 7.33 -10.64
CA ILE A 162 9.41 8.52 -10.60
C ILE A 162 10.24 9.70 -11.13
N PRO A 163 10.07 10.12 -12.40
CA PRO A 163 10.97 11.07 -13.03
C PRO A 163 11.13 12.40 -12.28
N SER A 164 10.05 12.91 -11.69
CA SER A 164 10.06 14.16 -10.93
C SER A 164 10.79 14.06 -9.58
N PHE A 165 10.98 12.86 -9.04
CA PHE A 165 11.67 12.66 -7.76
C PHE A 165 13.19 12.53 -7.93
N GLY A 166 13.68 12.40 -9.16
CA GLY A 166 15.11 12.27 -9.45
C GLY A 166 15.74 10.97 -8.95
N CYS A 167 14.95 10.03 -8.43
CA CYS A 167 15.39 8.71 -8.02
C CYS A 167 14.24 7.68 -8.09
N PRO A 168 14.55 6.37 -8.10
CA PRO A 168 13.53 5.34 -7.96
C PRO A 168 12.85 5.46 -6.60
N TRP A 169 11.54 5.25 -6.54
CA TRP A 169 10.76 5.22 -5.32
C TRP A 169 10.33 3.81 -4.98
N ALA A 170 10.21 3.50 -3.69
CA ALA A 170 9.94 2.16 -3.21
C ALA A 170 8.59 2.06 -2.50
N TRP A 171 8.01 0.87 -2.59
CA TRP A 171 6.80 0.48 -1.87
C TRP A 171 6.94 -0.94 -1.31
N ASN A 172 6.13 -1.23 -0.30
CA ASN A 172 5.98 -2.57 0.25
C ASN A 172 4.50 -2.94 0.30
N LEU A 173 4.14 -4.08 -0.32
CA LEU A 173 2.86 -4.74 -0.15
C LEU A 173 3.00 -5.85 0.92
N ALA A 174 2.11 -5.93 1.89
CA ALA A 174 2.13 -6.97 2.90
C ALA A 174 0.74 -7.57 3.16
N PHE A 175 0.70 -8.85 3.51
CA PHE A 175 -0.53 -9.63 3.71
C PHE A 175 -0.24 -10.95 4.42
N ASP A 176 -1.30 -11.57 4.95
CA ASP A 176 -1.29 -12.92 5.49
C ASP A 176 -1.98 -13.89 4.54
N ALA A 177 -1.47 -15.12 4.44
CA ALA A 177 -1.99 -16.14 3.53
C ALA A 177 -3.29 -16.80 4.04
N THR A 178 -3.52 -16.75 5.36
CA THR A 178 -4.66 -17.37 6.03
C THR A 178 -5.81 -16.38 6.21
N GLY A 179 -7.02 -16.77 5.80
CA GLY A 179 -8.22 -15.97 6.06
C GLY A 179 -9.32 -16.02 5.00
N VAL A 180 -9.08 -16.53 3.79
CA VAL A 180 -10.17 -16.61 2.81
C VAL A 180 -11.13 -17.73 3.18
N GLU A 181 -12.13 -17.43 4.01
CA GLU A 181 -13.26 -18.33 4.27
C GLU A 181 -13.91 -18.70 2.94
N GLY A 182 -14.00 -20.01 2.67
CA GLY A 182 -14.49 -20.54 1.40
C GLY A 182 -13.43 -20.72 0.32
N SER A 183 -12.16 -20.37 0.56
CA SER A 183 -11.08 -20.88 -0.29
C SER A 183 -10.63 -22.25 0.24
N THR A 184 -10.81 -23.27 -0.57
CA THR A 184 -10.04 -24.52 -0.47
C THR A 184 -8.61 -24.28 -0.99
N LEU A 185 -7.97 -23.17 -0.62
CA LEU A 185 -6.55 -23.01 -0.88
C LEU A 185 -5.84 -23.74 0.27
N SER A 186 -5.25 -24.88 -0.06
CA SER A 186 -4.36 -25.59 0.84
C SER A 186 -3.26 -24.64 1.36
N ALA A 187 -2.68 -24.92 2.53
CA ALA A 187 -1.54 -24.16 3.05
C ALA A 187 -0.39 -24.03 2.02
N VAL A 188 -0.32 -24.97 1.06
CA VAL A 188 0.61 -24.96 -0.07
C VAL A 188 0.23 -23.89 -1.12
N GLU A 189 -1.04 -23.69 -1.42
CA GLU A 189 -1.50 -22.64 -2.36
C GLU A 189 -1.40 -21.23 -1.79
N ALA A 190 -1.57 -21.09 -0.47
CA ALA A 190 -1.37 -19.86 0.27
C ALA A 190 0.12 -19.45 0.28
N ALA A 191 1.02 -20.40 0.61
CA ALA A 191 2.48 -20.23 0.48
C ALA A 191 2.92 -20.02 -0.98
N ASN A 192 2.22 -20.63 -1.93
CA ASN A 192 2.42 -20.39 -3.36
C ASN A 192 1.81 -19.08 -3.84
N ALA A 193 1.03 -18.32 -3.07
CA ALA A 193 0.40 -17.09 -3.59
C ALA A 193 1.44 -15.97 -3.87
N ALA A 194 2.45 -15.85 -3.02
CA ALA A 194 3.58 -14.93 -3.23
C ALA A 194 4.52 -15.38 -4.36
N THR A 195 4.74 -16.71 -4.48
CA THR A 195 5.53 -17.34 -5.55
C THR A 195 4.78 -17.27 -6.90
N SER A 196 3.50 -17.61 -6.88
CA SER A 196 2.53 -17.49 -7.97
C SER A 196 2.43 -16.07 -8.47
N PHE A 197 2.58 -15.04 -7.63
CA PHE A 197 2.52 -13.66 -8.11
C PHE A 197 3.74 -13.33 -8.99
N LYS A 198 4.93 -13.71 -8.54
CA LYS A 198 6.18 -13.51 -9.31
C LYS A 198 6.24 -14.38 -10.56
N GLU A 199 5.63 -15.56 -10.52
CA GLU A 199 5.63 -16.54 -11.60
C GLU A 199 4.36 -16.47 -12.47
N MET A 200 3.40 -15.60 -12.15
CA MET A 200 2.15 -15.45 -12.91
C MET A 200 2.48 -15.04 -14.33
N ALA A 201 1.95 -15.76 -15.31
CA ALA A 201 2.01 -15.39 -16.72
C ALA A 201 1.50 -13.95 -16.91
N GLU A 202 2.15 -13.19 -17.79
CA GLU A 202 1.81 -11.79 -18.03
C GLU A 202 0.36 -11.64 -18.52
N GLU A 203 -0.07 -12.56 -19.38
CA GLU A 203 -1.44 -12.63 -19.88
C GLU A 203 -2.44 -12.74 -18.73
N LYS A 204 -2.16 -13.61 -17.75
CA LYS A 204 -3.02 -13.78 -16.56
C LYS A 204 -2.99 -12.56 -15.64
N MET A 205 -1.87 -11.83 -15.56
CA MET A 205 -1.81 -10.55 -14.84
C MET A 205 -2.69 -9.50 -15.53
N ASN A 206 -2.58 -9.38 -16.86
CA ASN A 206 -3.37 -8.46 -17.68
C ASN A 206 -4.86 -8.77 -17.60
N GLU A 207 -5.26 -10.03 -17.74
CA GLU A 207 -6.65 -10.47 -17.56
C GLU A 207 -7.20 -10.03 -16.19
N ARG A 208 -6.41 -10.23 -15.13
CA ARG A 208 -6.83 -9.85 -13.76
C ARG A 208 -6.90 -8.34 -13.58
N LEU A 209 -5.96 -7.58 -14.13
CA LEU A 209 -5.99 -6.11 -14.14
C LEU A 209 -7.25 -5.60 -14.84
N ASN A 210 -7.43 -6.03 -16.09
CA ASN A 210 -8.49 -5.57 -16.98
C ASN A 210 -9.89 -6.00 -16.49
N SER A 211 -9.99 -7.11 -15.74
CA SER A 211 -11.24 -7.52 -15.08
C SER A 211 -11.71 -6.56 -13.96
N ARG A 212 -10.84 -5.65 -13.49
CA ARG A 212 -11.08 -4.80 -12.32
C ARG A 212 -11.03 -3.31 -12.65
N VAL A 213 -10.05 -2.92 -13.46
CA VAL A 213 -9.85 -1.56 -13.95
C VAL A 213 -9.65 -1.66 -15.46
N PRO A 214 -10.46 -0.94 -16.26
CA PRO A 214 -10.27 -0.92 -17.71
C PRO A 214 -8.85 -0.49 -18.09
N GLU A 215 -8.25 -1.17 -19.05
CA GLU A 215 -6.85 -1.01 -19.46
C GLU A 215 -6.55 0.45 -19.85
N GLU A 216 -7.47 1.11 -20.55
CA GLU A 216 -7.32 2.49 -20.99
C GLU A 216 -7.21 3.52 -19.85
N LYS A 217 -7.57 3.11 -18.62
CA LYS A 217 -7.45 3.94 -17.41
C LYS A 217 -6.10 3.76 -16.70
N LEU A 218 -5.30 2.78 -17.10
CA LEU A 218 -3.97 2.49 -16.57
C LEU A 218 -2.91 3.01 -17.54
N LYS A 219 -2.18 4.06 -17.14
CA LYS A 219 -1.17 4.70 -18.00
C LYS A 219 0.24 4.12 -17.84
N PHE A 220 0.48 3.43 -16.74
CA PHE A 220 1.78 2.86 -16.39
C PHE A 220 1.72 1.36 -16.13
N MET A 221 0.61 0.87 -15.56
CA MET A 221 0.55 -0.48 -15.01
C MET A 221 -0.09 -1.46 -15.99
N ASP A 222 0.72 -2.40 -16.45
CA ASP A 222 0.30 -3.66 -17.08
C ASP A 222 1.08 -4.82 -16.43
N GLY A 223 0.88 -6.06 -16.90
CA GLY A 223 1.55 -7.24 -16.39
C GLY A 223 3.08 -7.19 -16.57
N SER A 224 3.56 -6.60 -17.66
CA SER A 224 4.98 -6.37 -17.93
C SER A 224 5.59 -5.38 -16.92
N ALA A 225 4.92 -4.26 -16.68
CA ALA A 225 5.33 -3.22 -15.73
C ALA A 225 5.35 -3.77 -14.30
N ILE A 226 4.32 -4.53 -13.89
CA ILE A 226 4.27 -5.18 -12.57
C ILE A 226 5.47 -6.11 -12.36
N ARG A 227 5.78 -6.94 -13.36
CA ARG A 227 6.97 -7.80 -13.31
C ARG A 227 8.26 -6.98 -13.22
N GLY A 228 8.33 -5.90 -13.98
CA GLY A 228 9.46 -4.97 -13.99
C GLY A 228 9.73 -4.35 -12.62
N ILE A 229 8.72 -3.70 -12.02
CA ILE A 229 8.86 -3.00 -10.73
C ILE A 229 9.14 -3.95 -9.55
N MET A 230 8.73 -5.22 -9.66
CA MET A 230 9.04 -6.26 -8.67
C MET A 230 10.41 -6.92 -8.90
N GLY A 231 11.03 -6.69 -10.06
CA GLY A 231 12.33 -7.22 -10.45
C GLY A 231 13.50 -6.48 -9.82
N LEU A 232 13.66 -6.57 -8.49
CA LEU A 232 14.70 -5.81 -7.79
C LEU A 232 16.13 -6.26 -8.11
N GLY A 233 17.02 -5.28 -8.30
CA GLY A 233 18.45 -5.49 -8.49
C GLY A 233 19.10 -6.28 -7.34
N LYS A 234 20.13 -7.08 -7.65
CA LYS A 234 20.85 -7.92 -6.67
C LYS A 234 21.35 -7.16 -5.44
N PRO A 235 21.93 -5.94 -5.55
CA PRO A 235 22.37 -5.18 -4.37
C PRO A 235 21.23 -4.83 -3.42
N ILE A 236 20.09 -4.37 -3.95
CA ILE A 236 18.90 -4.02 -3.15
C ILE A 236 18.35 -5.28 -2.46
N ARG A 237 18.23 -6.40 -3.18
CA ARG A 237 17.82 -7.68 -2.58
C ARG A 237 18.75 -8.14 -1.46
N LYS A 238 20.06 -7.92 -1.59
CA LYS A 238 21.04 -8.23 -0.54
C LYS A 238 20.82 -7.33 0.69
N SER A 239 20.61 -6.03 0.50
CA SER A 239 20.33 -5.11 1.61
C SER A 239 19.02 -5.45 2.33
N LEU A 240 17.96 -5.78 1.60
CA LEU A 240 16.68 -6.23 2.16
C LEU A 240 16.81 -7.52 2.99
N ALA A 241 17.74 -8.41 2.63
CA ALA A 241 17.99 -9.66 3.35
C ALA A 241 18.91 -9.48 4.57
N LEU A 242 19.75 -8.44 4.57
CA LEU A 242 20.68 -8.13 5.66
C LEU A 242 20.12 -7.10 6.65
N GLU A 243 18.98 -6.49 6.36
CA GLU A 243 18.34 -5.55 7.25
C GLU A 243 17.89 -6.23 8.54
N ASN A 244 18.19 -5.60 9.67
CA ASN A 244 17.81 -6.07 10.99
C ASN A 244 17.06 -5.02 11.81
N ARG A 245 16.99 -3.77 11.32
CA ARG A 245 16.23 -2.71 12.00
C ARG A 245 14.74 -3.04 11.94
N VAL A 246 14.09 -2.95 13.10
CA VAL A 246 12.64 -2.95 13.23
C VAL A 246 12.28 -1.59 13.83
N ILE A 247 11.43 -0.87 13.12
CA ILE A 247 10.95 0.44 13.55
C ILE A 247 9.91 0.19 14.65
N THR A 248 10.15 0.74 15.82
CA THR A 248 9.21 0.68 16.96
C THR A 248 9.00 2.08 17.50
N VAL A 249 8.01 2.27 18.37
CA VAL A 249 7.82 3.58 19.03
C VAL A 249 9.08 3.98 19.82
N ASP A 250 9.73 3.02 20.47
CA ASP A 250 10.92 3.25 21.29
C ASP A 250 12.23 3.32 20.49
N ASN A 251 12.24 2.78 19.26
CA ASN A 251 13.39 2.78 18.36
C ASN A 251 12.98 3.18 16.94
N PRO A 252 12.73 4.49 16.71
CA PRO A 252 12.39 5.02 15.39
C PRO A 252 13.56 4.92 14.39
N VAL A 253 13.23 4.89 13.10
CA VAL A 253 14.19 5.07 12.00
C VAL A 253 13.81 6.34 11.26
N PHE A 254 14.80 7.19 11.03
CA PHE A 254 14.64 8.45 10.33
C PHE A 254 15.32 8.40 8.97
N MET A 255 14.68 9.02 7.98
CA MET A 255 15.33 9.46 6.76
C MET A 255 16.12 10.73 7.05
N TYR A 256 17.35 10.80 6.54
CA TYR A 256 18.29 11.91 6.73
C TYR A 256 18.62 12.56 5.38
#